data_AF-A0A0U5CRJ9-F1
#
_entry.id   AF-A0A0U5CRJ9-F1
#
_cell.length_a   1.000
_cell.length_b   1.000
_cell.length_c   1.000
_cell.angle_alpha   90.00
_cell.angle_beta   90.00
_cell.angle_gamma   90.00
#
_symmetry.space_group_name_H-M   'P 1'
#
loop_
_entity.id
_entity.type
_entity.pdbx_description
1 polymer ?
#
loop_
_entity_poly.entity_id
_entity_poly.type
_entity_poly.pdbx_seq_one_letter_code
_entity_poly.pdbx_strand_id
1 'polypeptide(L)' 'MNKAQLEKKIAYLEFVHDQLEMELIYVDDLLKSVGFPQGLASAKEVALELLENAEADSGKEQE' A
#
# COMPACT_ATOMS: atom_id res chain seq x y z
N MET A 1 -13.83 27.17 10.47
CA MET A 1 -14.26 26.72 9.12
C MET A 1 -15.75 26.95 9.00
N ASN A 2 -16.21 27.57 7.92
CA ASN A 2 -17.63 27.67 7.62
C ASN A 2 -18.12 26.47 6.78
N LYS A 3 -19.43 26.32 6.62
CA LYS A 3 -20.06 25.20 5.90
C LYS A 3 -19.50 25.04 4.47
N ALA A 4 -19.39 26.13 3.72
CA ALA A 4 -18.86 26.11 2.36
C ALA A 4 -17.39 25.67 2.27
N GLN A 5 -16.56 26.04 3.26
CA GLN A 5 -15.17 25.59 3.35
C GLN A 5 -15.08 24.09 3.66
N LEU A 6 -15.99 23.56 4.48
CA LEU A 6 -16.08 22.13 4.78
C LEU A 6 -16.50 21.33 3.55
N GLU A 7 -17.55 21.78 2.85
CA GLU A 7 -18.03 21.15 1.61
C GLU A 7 -16.93 21.10 0.54
N LYS A 8 -16.19 22.20 0.36
CA LYS A 8 -15.05 22.23 -0.58
C LYS A 8 -13.93 21.27 -0.16
N LYS A 9 -13.67 21.13 1.13
CA LYS A 9 -12.67 20.21 1.64
C LYS A 9 -13.10 18.75 1.45
N ILE A 10 -14.37 18.44 1.66
CA ILE A 10 -14.94 17.11 1.42
C ILE A 10 -14.80 16.74 -0.06
N ALA A 11 -15.24 17.61 -0.97
CA ALA A 11 -15.13 17.36 -2.40
C ALA A 11 -13.67 17.14 -2.86
N TYR A 12 -12.72 17.87 -2.27
CA TYR A 12 -11.31 17.66 -2.54
C TYR A 12 -10.81 16.30 -2.01
N LEU A 13 -11.24 15.91 -0.81
CA LEU A 13 -10.85 14.62 -0.22
C LEU A 13 -11.46 13.44 -0.99
N GLU A 14 -12.70 13.58 -1.46
CA GLU A 14 -13.35 12.59 -2.33
C GLU A 14 -12.57 12.43 -3.63
N PHE A 15 -12.21 13.53 -4.29
CA PHE A 15 -11.38 13.50 -5.50
C PHE A 15 -10.04 12.77 -5.26
N VAL A 16 -9.34 13.09 -4.17
CA VAL A 16 -8.06 12.44 -3.85
C VAL A 16 -8.26 10.96 -3.51
N HIS A 17 -9.34 10.62 -2.81
CA HIS A 17 -9.67 9.24 -2.48
C HIS A 17 -9.91 8.42 -3.75
N ASP A 18 -10.73 8.90 -4.67
CA ASP A 18 -11.05 8.23 -5.93
C ASP A 18 -9.78 8.00 -6.77
N GLN A 19 -8.87 8.99 -6.81
CA GLN A 19 -7.59 8.83 -7.49
C GLN A 19 -6.72 7.75 -6.84
N LEU A 20 -6.58 7.78 -5.51
CA LEU A 20 -5.76 6.80 -4.77
C LEU A 20 -6.31 5.39 -4.91
N GLU A 21 -7.64 5.24 -4.88
CA GLU A 21 -8.30 3.94 -5.07
C GLU A 21 -8.02 3.38 -6.48
N MET A 22 -8.13 4.21 -7.51
CA MET A 22 -7.81 3.82 -8.88
C MET A 22 -6.35 3.41 -9.05
N GLU A 23 -5.42 4.17 -8.47
CA GLU A 23 -4.00 3.83 -8.50
C GLU A 23 -3.71 2.51 -7.76
N LEU A 24 -4.37 2.27 -6.62
CA LEU A 24 -4.20 1.06 -5.83
C LEU A 24 -4.71 -0.18 -6.58
N ILE A 25 -5.87 -0.07 -7.24
CA ILE A 25 -6.42 -1.14 -8.10
C ILE A 25 -5.45 -1.44 -9.25
N TYR A 26 -4.92 -0.40 -9.91
CA TYR A 26 -3.98 -0.58 -11.01
C TYR A 26 -2.70 -1.30 -10.57
N VAL A 27 -2.14 -0.94 -9.41
CA VAL A 27 -0.97 -1.63 -8.85
C VAL A 27 -1.30 -3.07 -8.48
N ASP A 28 -2.47 -3.33 -7.88
CA ASP A 28 -2.92 -4.67 -7.52
C ASP A 28 -3.03 -5.58 -8.76
N ASP A 29 -3.61 -5.07 -9.85
CA ASP A 29 -3.72 -5.79 -11.12
C ASP A 29 -2.35 -6.01 -11.77
N LEU A 30 -1.45 -5.02 -11.71
CA LEU A 30 -0.09 -5.18 -12.19
C LEU A 30 0.65 -6.28 -11.40
N LEU A 31 0.51 -6.30 -10.07
CA LEU A 31 1.11 -7.33 -9.22
C LEU A 31 0.58 -8.73 -9.56
N LYS A 32 -0.73 -8.87 -9.79
CA LYS A 32 -1.32 -10.11 -10.30
C LYS A 32 -0.72 -10.54 -11.63
N SER A 33 -0.48 -9.59 -12.54
CA SER A 33 0.10 -9.88 -13.85
C SER A 33 1.54 -10.38 -13.81
N VAL A 34 2.33 -9.92 -12.82
CA VAL A 34 3.76 -10.30 -12.67
C VAL A 34 3.97 -11.53 -11.78
N GLY A 35 2.89 -12.17 -11.30
CA GLY A 35 2.95 -13.45 -10.60
C GLY A 35 2.64 -13.40 -9.10
N PHE A 36 2.09 -12.30 -8.58
CA PHE A 36 1.54 -12.24 -7.21
C PHE A 36 0.03 -12.55 -7.24
N PRO A 37 -0.42 -13.78 -6.96
CA PRO A 37 -1.80 -14.20 -7.22
C PRO A 37 -2.86 -13.43 -6.42
N GLN A 38 -2.49 -12.84 -5.28
CA GLN A 38 -3.35 -11.97 -4.48
C GLN A 38 -2.93 -10.49 -4.57
N GLY A 39 -2.19 -10.13 -5.62
CA GLY A 39 -1.70 -8.79 -5.89
C GLY A 39 -0.94 -8.19 -4.71
N LEU A 40 -1.44 -7.06 -4.20
CA LEU A 40 -0.82 -6.27 -3.14
C LEU A 40 -0.68 -7.06 -1.83
N ALA A 41 -1.64 -7.93 -1.51
CA ALA A 41 -1.61 -8.72 -0.27
C ALA A 41 -0.42 -9.69 -0.26
N SER A 42 -0.27 -10.49 -1.34
CA SER A 42 0.85 -11.41 -1.48
C SER A 42 2.20 -10.70 -1.61
N ALA A 43 2.25 -9.53 -2.26
CA ALA A 43 3.47 -8.74 -2.32
C ALA A 43 3.89 -8.23 -0.94
N LYS A 44 2.92 -7.83 -0.11
CA LYS A 44 3.15 -7.39 1.26
C LYS A 44 3.65 -8.54 2.14
N GLU A 45 3.08 -9.73 2.04
CA GLU A 45 3.52 -10.91 2.80
C GLU A 45 4.98 -11.23 2.50
N VAL A 46 5.35 -11.31 1.22
CA VAL A 46 6.74 -11.55 0.81
C VAL A 46 7.67 -10.45 1.31
N ALA A 47 7.26 -9.18 1.23
CA ALA A 47 8.06 -8.07 1.75
C ALA A 47 8.28 -8.16 3.27
N LEU A 48 7.24 -8.54 4.03
CA LEU A 48 7.34 -8.72 5.48
C LEU A 48 8.26 -9.89 5.83
N GLU A 49 8.14 -11.04 5.15
CA GLU A 49 9.04 -12.17 5.35
C GLU A 49 10.50 -11.80 5.04
N LEU A 50 10.75 -11.03 3.98
CA LEU A 50 12.09 -10.57 3.65
C LEU A 50 12.66 -9.63 4.72
N LEU A 51 11.83 -8.76 5.29
CA LEU A 51 12.24 -7.86 6.37
C LEU A 51 12.53 -8.63 7.66
N GLU A 52 11.65 -9.55 8.05
CA GLU A 52 11.86 -10.40 9.25
C GLU A 52 13.12 -11.26 9.11
N ASN A 53 13.38 -11.81 7.92
CA ASN A 53 14.59 -12.57 7.65
C ASN A 53 15.85 -11.68 7.67
N ALA A 54 15.76 -10.44 7.16
CA ALA A 54 16.88 -9.48 7.24
C ALA A 54 17.21 -9.08 8.68
N GLU A 55 16.19 -8.89 9.53
CA GLU A 55 16.38 -8.61 10.95
C GLU A 55 16.94 -9.83 11.70
N ALA A 56 16.45 -11.03 11.40
CA ALA A 56 16.92 -12.27 12.00
C ALA A 56 18.37 -12.64 11.62
N ASP A 57 18.84 -12.27 10.42
CA ASP A 57 20.24 -12.47 10.01
C ASP A 57 21.18 -11.45 10.66
N SER A 58 20.72 -10.21 10.85
CA SER A 58 21.50 -9.17 11.54
C SER A 58 21.73 -9.44 13.05
N GLY A 59 20.95 -10.34 13.65
CA GLY A 59 21.10 -10.77 15.04
C GLY A 59 22.01 -11.99 15.25
N LYS A 60 22.45 -12.68 14.19
CA LYS A 60 23.24 -13.93 14.29
C LYS A 60 24.75 -13.71 14.13
N GLU A 61 25.21 -12.48 13.87
CA GLU A 61 26.63 -12.16 13.75
C GLU A 61 27.31 -11.77 15.09
N GLN A 62 26.63 -11.92 16.25
CA GLN A 62 27.16 -11.52 17.56
C GLN A 62 27.21 -12.62 18.65
N GLU A 63 27.16 -13.90 18.30
CA GLU A 63 27.41 -15.00 19.27
C GLU A 63 28.64 -15.85 18.91
#